data_AF-A0A933MMF0-F1
#
_entry.id   AF-A0A933MMF0-F1
#
_cell.length_a   1.000
_cell.length_b   1.000
_cell.length_c   1.000
_cell.angle_alpha   90.00
_cell.angle_beta   90.00
_cell.angle_gamma   90.00
#
_symmetry.space_group_name_H-M   'P 1'
#
loop_
_entity.id
_entity.type
_entity.pdbx_description
1 polymer ?
#
loop_
_entity_poly.entity_id
_entity_poly.type
_entity_poly.pdbx_seq_one_letter_code
_entity_poly.pdbx_strand_id
1 'polypeptide(L)'
;FLPAWLAAFAAKETPPPTAPTSGQARGEYLVRAVGHCGECHTPRGVTHATDNSRFLAGNPKGPDGDPVPNITPDANTGLSWSEEEIADFLGSGNKPDGDVAGGLMGEVIQGTSAGYKDLTKADRLAIARYLKTIPPIRHKVGN
;
A
#
# COMPACT_ATOMS: atom_id res chain seq x y z
N PHE A 1 20.58 -12.02 25.08
CA PHE A 1 19.30 -12.43 24.47
C PHE A 1 18.47 -11.23 23.99
N LEU A 2 18.10 -10.27 24.85
CA LEU A 2 17.40 -9.04 24.44
C LEU A 2 18.07 -8.22 23.31
N PRO A 3 19.40 -7.96 23.32
CA PRO A 3 20.02 -7.10 22.31
C PRO A 3 20.13 -7.76 20.93
N ALA A 4 20.34 -9.07 20.87
CA ALA A 4 20.38 -9.81 19.61
C ALA A 4 18.98 -9.96 18.98
N TRP A 5 17.95 -10.13 19.81
CA TRP A 5 16.57 -10.18 19.35
C TRP A 5 16.08 -8.82 18.83
N LEU A 6 16.40 -7.72 19.54
CA LEU A 6 16.16 -6.36 19.05
C LEU A 6 16.92 -6.09 17.74
N ALA A 7 18.18 -6.48 17.63
CA ALA A 7 18.93 -6.31 16.38
C ALA A 7 18.31 -7.10 15.20
N ALA A 8 17.70 -8.25 15.47
CA ALA A 8 17.08 -9.09 14.44
C ALA A 8 15.65 -8.66 14.06
N PHE A 9 14.89 -8.06 14.99
CA PHE A 9 13.45 -7.81 14.83
C PHE A 9 13.02 -6.36 15.11
N ALA A 10 13.93 -5.43 15.41
CA ALA A 10 13.57 -4.02 15.56
C ALA A 10 12.96 -3.48 14.28
N ALA A 11 11.92 -2.66 14.44
CA ALA A 11 11.28 -1.95 13.34
C ALA A 11 12.32 -1.16 12.55
N LYS A 12 12.36 -1.38 11.23
CA LYS A 12 13.27 -0.68 10.33
C LYS A 12 12.86 0.76 10.05
N GLU A 13 11.63 1.13 10.41
CA GLU A 13 11.09 2.47 10.29
C GLU A 13 10.78 3.02 11.68
N THR A 14 11.24 4.24 11.97
CA THR A 14 10.89 4.97 13.19
C THR A 14 9.63 5.77 12.91
N PRO A 15 8.46 5.41 13.47
CA PRO A 15 7.26 6.22 13.30
C PRO A 15 7.48 7.60 13.93
N PRO A 16 6.84 8.65 13.41
CA PRO A 16 6.93 9.97 14.00
C PRO A 16 6.39 9.94 15.45
N PRO A 17 6.93 10.77 16.36
CA PRO A 17 6.49 10.81 17.76
C PRO A 17 5.01 11.24 17.92
N THR A 18 4.43 11.82 16.88
CA THR A 18 3.01 12.12 16.79
C THR A 18 2.54 11.84 15.37
N ALA A 19 1.36 11.24 15.23
CA ALA A 19 0.77 10.98 13.92
C ALA A 19 0.52 12.30 13.17
N PRO A 20 1.01 12.46 11.94
CA PRO A 20 0.63 13.59 11.10
C PRO A 20 -0.89 13.59 10.89
N THR A 21 -1.46 14.78 10.72
CA THR A 21 -2.92 14.98 10.60
C THR A 21 -3.37 15.39 9.20
N SER A 22 -2.46 15.80 8.31
CA SER A 22 -2.82 16.21 6.94
C SER A 22 -1.64 16.10 5.96
N GLY A 23 -1.94 16.33 4.67
CA GLY A 23 -0.95 16.42 3.60
C GLY A 23 -0.24 15.10 3.28
N GLN A 24 0.88 15.20 2.58
CA GLN A 24 1.67 14.02 2.17
C GLN A 24 2.20 13.22 3.37
N ALA A 25 2.61 13.89 4.46
CA ALA A 25 3.09 13.22 5.67
C ALA A 25 2.00 12.34 6.33
N ARG A 26 0.73 12.77 6.28
CA ARG A 26 -0.40 11.91 6.69
C ARG A 26 -0.53 10.70 5.78
N GLY A 27 -0.42 10.90 4.48
CA GLY A 27 -0.46 9.82 3.50
C GLY A 27 0.64 8.79 3.71
N GLU A 28 1.87 9.23 3.91
CA GLU A 28 3.00 8.37 4.22
C GLU A 28 2.76 7.54 5.48
N TYR A 29 2.33 8.21 6.55
CA TYR A 29 1.99 7.54 7.81
C TYR A 29 0.90 6.49 7.63
N LEU A 30 -0.17 6.82 6.87
CA LEU A 30 -1.25 5.89 6.59
C LEU A 30 -0.78 4.70 5.73
N VAL A 31 0.07 4.92 4.72
CA VAL A 31 0.54 3.85 3.82
C VAL A 31 1.57 2.94 4.49
N ARG A 32 2.54 3.51 5.22
CA ARG A 32 3.65 2.75 5.82
C ARG A 32 3.27 2.14 7.17
N ALA A 33 2.75 2.98 8.08
CA ALA A 33 2.65 2.63 9.49
C ALA A 33 1.28 2.07 9.90
N VAL A 34 0.19 2.54 9.29
CA VAL A 34 -1.17 2.12 9.68
C VAL A 34 -1.71 1.04 8.75
N GLY A 35 -1.67 1.30 7.44
CA GLY A 35 -2.26 0.46 6.41
C GLY A 35 -1.34 -0.64 5.91
N HIS A 36 -0.04 -0.57 6.23
CA HIS A 36 0.98 -1.54 5.86
C HIS A 36 0.92 -1.97 4.38
N CYS A 37 0.66 -1.04 3.46
CA CYS A 37 0.49 -1.36 2.04
C CYS A 37 1.72 -2.10 1.48
N GLY A 38 2.90 -1.80 2.04
CA GLY A 38 4.16 -2.46 1.71
C GLY A 38 4.16 -3.98 1.89
N GLU A 39 3.35 -4.54 2.78
CA GLU A 39 3.40 -5.98 3.09
C GLU A 39 2.81 -6.85 1.97
N CYS A 40 1.82 -6.33 1.25
CA CYS A 40 1.20 -7.02 0.11
C CYS A 40 1.75 -6.50 -1.22
N HIS A 41 1.97 -5.18 -1.34
CA HIS A 41 2.36 -4.56 -2.60
C HIS A 41 3.88 -4.47 -2.82
N THR A 42 4.73 -5.01 -1.95
CA THR A 42 6.18 -5.07 -2.19
C THR A 42 6.59 -6.50 -2.55
N PRO A 43 7.39 -6.72 -3.61
CA PRO A 43 7.83 -8.06 -3.95
C PRO A 43 8.71 -8.64 -2.83
N ARG A 44 8.70 -9.96 -2.70
CA ARG A 44 9.50 -10.67 -1.70
C ARG A 44 10.70 -11.36 -2.35
N GLY A 45 11.84 -11.32 -1.67
CA GLY A 45 13.06 -12.02 -2.08
C GLY A 45 13.06 -13.50 -1.68
N VAL A 46 14.20 -14.18 -1.89
CA VAL A 46 14.38 -15.61 -1.57
C VAL A 46 14.18 -15.94 -0.09
N THR A 47 14.40 -14.96 0.80
CA THR A 47 14.21 -15.10 2.25
C THR A 47 12.76 -14.83 2.68
N HIS A 48 11.85 -14.60 1.72
CA HIS A 48 10.48 -14.11 1.93
C HIS A 48 10.37 -12.73 2.60
N ALA A 49 11.50 -12.06 2.90
CA ALA A 49 11.50 -10.66 3.31
C ALA A 49 11.08 -9.75 2.15
N THR A 50 10.44 -8.63 2.49
CA THR A 50 10.09 -7.59 1.52
C THR A 50 11.36 -6.96 0.93
N ASP A 51 11.37 -6.81 -0.39
CA ASP A 51 12.42 -6.10 -1.13
C ASP A 51 12.07 -4.62 -1.21
N ASN A 52 12.44 -3.87 -0.15
CA ASN A 52 12.14 -2.45 -0.05
C ASN A 52 12.84 -1.58 -1.11
N SER A 53 13.82 -2.11 -1.87
CA SER A 53 14.34 -1.40 -3.06
C SER A 53 13.29 -1.27 -4.16
N ARG A 54 12.26 -2.12 -4.11
CA ARG A 54 11.10 -2.12 -5.00
C ARG A 54 9.79 -1.89 -4.23
N PHE A 55 9.83 -1.01 -3.23
CA PHE A 55 8.69 -0.68 -2.38
C PHE A 55 7.43 -0.37 -3.22
N LEU A 56 6.32 -1.06 -2.92
CA LEU A 56 5.03 -0.93 -3.61
C LEU A 56 4.98 -1.31 -5.10
N ALA A 57 6.04 -1.91 -5.64
CA ALA A 57 6.12 -2.31 -7.05
C ALA A 57 5.31 -3.58 -7.41
N GLY A 58 4.45 -4.06 -6.53
CA GLY A 58 3.62 -5.25 -6.69
C GLY A 58 4.34 -6.55 -6.30
N ASN A 59 3.55 -7.58 -5.97
CA ASN A 59 4.03 -8.88 -5.53
C ASN A 59 3.45 -10.01 -6.40
N PRO A 60 4.26 -10.71 -7.22
CA PRO A 60 3.81 -11.81 -8.07
C PRO A 60 3.24 -13.02 -7.33
N LYS A 61 3.56 -13.17 -6.05
CA LYS A 61 3.06 -14.25 -5.20
C LYS A 61 2.54 -13.62 -3.91
N GLY A 62 1.31 -13.12 -3.98
CA GLY A 62 0.60 -12.55 -2.85
C GLY A 62 0.35 -13.54 -1.73
N PRO A 63 -0.18 -13.06 -0.59
CA PRO A 63 -0.43 -13.87 0.60
C PRO A 63 -1.45 -15.01 0.39
N ASP A 64 -2.36 -14.85 -0.56
CA ASP A 64 -3.33 -15.85 -1.02
C ASP A 64 -2.83 -16.69 -2.22
N GLY A 65 -1.61 -16.44 -2.67
CA GLY A 65 -1.01 -17.06 -3.85
C GLY A 65 -1.28 -16.30 -5.15
N ASP A 66 -2.18 -15.31 -5.14
CA ASP A 66 -2.52 -14.51 -6.31
C ASP A 66 -1.61 -13.29 -6.47
N PRO A 67 -1.42 -12.76 -7.70
CA PRO A 67 -0.61 -11.57 -7.91
C PRO A 67 -1.24 -10.31 -7.28
N VAL A 68 -0.44 -9.55 -6.52
CA VAL A 68 -0.82 -8.24 -5.97
C VAL A 68 -0.25 -7.14 -6.87
N PRO A 69 -1.06 -6.17 -7.33
CA PRO A 69 -0.65 -5.23 -8.36
C PRO A 69 0.42 -4.24 -7.90
N ASN A 70 1.18 -3.72 -8.86
CA ASN A 70 2.09 -2.59 -8.68
C ASN A 70 1.28 -1.30 -8.50
N ILE A 71 1.49 -0.61 -7.39
CA ILE A 71 0.78 0.64 -7.07
C ILE A 71 1.70 1.88 -7.09
N THR A 72 2.92 1.74 -7.61
CA THR A 72 3.77 2.89 -7.96
C THR A 72 3.16 3.66 -9.13
N PRO A 73 3.51 4.93 -9.36
CA PRO A 73 2.97 5.71 -10.48
C PRO A 73 3.61 5.38 -11.84
N ASP A 74 4.15 4.16 -12.03
CA ASP A 74 4.66 3.72 -13.33
C ASP A 74 3.53 3.63 -14.37
N ALA A 75 3.70 4.29 -15.52
CA ALA A 75 2.63 4.45 -16.50
C ALA A 75 2.23 3.16 -17.24
N ASN A 76 3.09 2.14 -17.26
CA ASN A 76 2.88 0.92 -18.06
C ASN A 76 2.44 -0.28 -17.21
N THR A 77 2.92 -0.33 -15.97
CA THR A 77 2.77 -1.49 -15.09
C THR A 77 2.22 -1.12 -13.72
N GLY A 78 2.18 0.17 -13.38
CA GLY A 78 1.71 0.67 -12.09
C GLY A 78 0.33 1.34 -12.16
N LEU A 79 0.06 2.17 -11.16
CA LEU A 79 -1.22 2.84 -10.93
C LEU A 79 -1.30 4.18 -11.67
N SER A 80 -1.97 4.18 -12.82
CA SER A 80 -2.19 5.37 -13.66
C SER A 80 -3.33 6.27 -13.20
N TRP A 81 -4.16 5.83 -12.26
CA TRP A 81 -5.34 6.55 -11.76
C TRP A 81 -4.99 7.91 -11.14
N SER A 82 -5.89 8.88 -11.24
CA SER A 82 -5.82 10.17 -10.53
C SER A 82 -5.91 9.99 -9.01
N GLU A 83 -5.56 11.03 -8.24
CA GLU A 83 -5.68 10.98 -6.79
C GLU A 83 -7.12 10.73 -6.33
N GLU A 84 -8.07 11.34 -7.03
CA GLU A 84 -9.50 11.21 -6.78
C GLU A 84 -9.98 9.78 -7.03
N GLU A 85 -9.60 9.18 -8.17
CA GLU A 85 -9.95 7.79 -8.48
C GLU A 85 -9.39 6.81 -7.44
N ILE A 86 -8.16 7.01 -6.97
CA ILE A 86 -7.58 6.20 -5.90
C ILE A 86 -8.37 6.38 -4.60
N ALA A 87 -8.70 7.62 -4.23
CA ALA A 87 -9.43 7.91 -3.01
C ALA A 87 -10.88 7.36 -3.06
N ASP A 88 -11.52 7.39 -4.22
CA ASP A 88 -12.87 6.86 -4.42
C ASP A 88 -12.85 5.32 -4.47
N PHE A 89 -11.83 4.69 -5.07
CA PHE A 89 -11.59 3.25 -4.99
C PHE A 89 -11.44 2.79 -3.53
N LEU A 90 -10.57 3.44 -2.75
CA LEU A 90 -10.39 3.11 -1.33
C LEU A 90 -11.67 3.34 -0.50
N GLY A 91 -12.58 4.19 -0.98
CA GLY A 91 -13.86 4.47 -0.33
C GLY A 91 -14.97 3.46 -0.64
N SER A 92 -14.94 2.87 -1.83
CA SER A 92 -16.09 2.13 -2.39
C SER A 92 -15.75 0.72 -2.81
N GLY A 93 -14.49 0.45 -3.12
CA GLY A 93 -14.05 -0.76 -3.82
C GLY A 93 -14.19 -0.68 -5.34
N ASN A 94 -14.81 0.37 -5.89
CA ASN A 94 -15.08 0.46 -7.33
C ASN A 94 -13.85 1.00 -8.06
N LYS A 95 -13.45 0.32 -9.13
CA LYS A 95 -12.39 0.75 -10.03
C LYS A 95 -12.95 1.74 -11.08
N PRO A 96 -12.11 2.62 -11.67
CA PRO A 96 -12.54 3.58 -12.68
C PRO A 96 -13.11 2.95 -13.96
N ASP A 97 -12.72 1.71 -14.27
CA ASP A 97 -13.18 0.94 -15.43
C ASP A 97 -14.52 0.23 -15.19
N GLY A 98 -15.12 0.38 -14.00
CA GLY A 98 -16.40 -0.21 -13.62
C GLY A 98 -16.31 -1.58 -12.96
N ASP A 99 -15.12 -2.15 -12.81
CA ASP A 99 -14.89 -3.37 -12.03
C ASP A 99 -14.76 -3.05 -10.53
N VAL A 100 -14.60 -4.05 -9.68
CA VAL A 100 -14.52 -3.92 -8.22
C VAL A 100 -13.27 -4.56 -7.63
N ALA A 101 -12.90 -4.15 -6.42
CA ALA A 101 -11.83 -4.76 -5.64
C ALA A 101 -12.18 -6.22 -5.32
N GLY A 102 -11.46 -7.15 -5.94
CA GLY A 102 -11.55 -8.58 -5.62
C GLY A 102 -10.64 -8.99 -4.46
N GLY A 103 -10.87 -10.21 -3.97
CA GLY A 103 -10.02 -10.88 -3.00
C GLY A 103 -9.74 -10.06 -1.74
N LEU A 104 -8.52 -10.17 -1.24
CA LEU A 104 -8.09 -9.55 0.01
C LEU A 104 -8.14 -8.01 -0.03
N MET A 105 -8.00 -7.37 -1.19
CA MET A 105 -8.12 -5.91 -1.27
C MET A 105 -9.56 -5.46 -0.97
N GLY A 106 -10.55 -6.21 -1.42
CA GLY A 106 -11.95 -5.96 -1.08
C GLY A 106 -12.19 -6.06 0.43
N GLU A 107 -11.62 -7.07 1.08
CA GLU A 107 -11.68 -7.23 2.54
C GLU A 107 -10.99 -6.09 3.29
N VAL A 108 -9.84 -5.62 2.80
CA VAL A 108 -9.13 -4.48 3.36
C VAL A 108 -9.96 -3.19 3.25
N ILE A 109 -10.67 -3.00 2.13
CA ILE A 109 -11.54 -1.83 1.94
C ILE A 109 -12.74 -1.87 2.88
N GLN A 110 -13.40 -3.03 3.00
CA GLN A 110 -14.57 -3.17 3.85
C GLN A 110 -14.22 -3.18 5.35
N GLY A 111 -13.18 -3.94 5.71
CA GLY A 111 -12.74 -4.17 7.08
C GLY A 111 -13.74 -4.94 7.94
N THR A 112 -13.24 -5.65 8.97
CA THR A 112 -14.11 -6.32 9.95
C THR A 112 -14.62 -5.35 11.02
N SER A 113 -13.76 -4.42 11.47
CA SER A 113 -14.10 -3.38 12.47
C SER A 113 -13.88 -1.96 11.96
N ALA A 114 -12.89 -1.79 11.07
CA ALA A 114 -12.66 -0.56 10.32
C ALA A 114 -11.94 -0.93 9.02
N GLY A 115 -12.43 -0.43 7.89
CA GLY A 115 -11.80 -0.58 6.59
C GLY A 115 -11.41 0.78 5.98
N TYR A 116 -10.80 0.75 4.80
CA TYR A 116 -10.46 1.99 4.10
C TYR A 116 -11.71 2.81 3.73
N LYS A 117 -12.88 2.16 3.56
CA LYS A 117 -14.15 2.85 3.35
C LYS A 117 -14.53 3.80 4.48
N ASP A 118 -14.07 3.50 5.70
CA ASP A 118 -14.40 4.25 6.91
C ASP A 118 -13.42 5.42 7.15
N LEU A 119 -12.35 5.51 6.35
CA LEU A 119 -11.47 6.67 6.35
C LEU A 119 -12.18 7.90 5.77
N THR A 120 -11.90 9.05 6.36
CA THR A 120 -12.33 10.33 5.80
C THR A 120 -11.81 10.47 4.36
N LYS A 121 -12.56 11.17 3.51
CA LYS A 121 -12.09 11.44 2.13
C LYS A 121 -10.73 12.14 2.12
N ALA A 122 -10.47 12.99 3.11
CA ALA A 122 -9.18 13.67 3.26
C ALA A 122 -8.02 12.69 3.52
N ASP A 123 -8.23 11.67 4.36
CA ASP A 123 -7.22 10.63 4.61
C ASP A 123 -6.97 9.75 3.37
N ARG A 124 -8.03 9.39 2.63
CA ARG A 124 -7.91 8.65 1.37
C ARG A 124 -7.17 9.45 0.29
N LEU A 125 -7.44 10.75 0.19
CA LEU A 125 -6.67 11.65 -0.69
C LEU A 125 -5.22 11.81 -0.22
N ALA A 126 -4.96 11.84 1.08
CA ALA A 126 -3.60 11.89 1.60
C ALA A 126 -2.80 10.64 1.19
N ILE A 127 -3.41 9.45 1.30
CA ILE A 127 -2.84 8.18 0.80
C ILE A 127 -2.53 8.30 -0.70
N ALA A 128 -3.52 8.70 -1.51
CA ALA A 128 -3.38 8.82 -2.96
C ALA A 128 -2.23 9.77 -3.36
N ARG A 129 -2.15 10.94 -2.73
CA ARG A 129 -1.06 11.92 -2.90
C ARG A 129 0.29 11.31 -2.62
N TYR A 130 0.41 10.60 -1.49
CA TYR A 130 1.67 9.96 -1.14
C TYR A 130 2.06 8.87 -2.14
N LEU A 131 1.12 8.04 -2.60
CA LEU A 131 1.38 7.03 -3.64
C LEU A 131 1.93 7.66 -4.92
N LYS A 132 1.42 8.84 -5.32
CA LYS A 132 1.94 9.60 -6.46
C LYS A 132 3.37 10.13 -6.28
N THR A 133 3.87 10.21 -5.06
CA THR A 133 5.26 10.62 -4.78
C THR A 133 6.26 9.46 -4.79
N ILE A 134 5.79 8.21 -4.82
CA ILE A 134 6.65 7.03 -4.85
C ILE A 134 7.41 6.99 -6.18
N PRO A 135 8.73 6.70 -6.18
CA PRO A 135 9.46 6.52 -7.42
C PRO A 135 8.79 5.46 -8.31
N PRO A 136 8.54 5.75 -9.60
CA PRO A 136 7.92 4.80 -10.50
C PRO A 136 8.86 3.62 -10.72
N ILE A 137 8.34 2.40 -10.58
CA ILE A 137 9.09 1.18 -10.83
C ILE A 137 8.33 0.34 -11.84
N ARG A 138 8.98 0.08 -12.98
CA ARG A 138 8.43 -0.81 -13.99
C ARG A 138 8.54 -2.26 -13.52
N HIS A 139 7.41 -2.87 -13.18
CA HIS A 139 7.32 -4.25 -12.74
C HIS A 139 5.94 -4.80 -13.06
N LYS A 140 5.85 -5.62 -14.12
CA LYS A 140 4.60 -6.28 -14.49
C LYS A 140 4.38 -7.47 -13.57
N VAL A 141 3.23 -7.49 -12.92
CA VAL A 141 2.82 -8.53 -11.98
C VAL A 141 1.55 -9.19 -12.51
N GLY A 142 1.56 -10.51 -12.67
CA GLY A 142 0.48 -11.25 -13.36
C GLY A 142 0.62 -11.24 -14.89
N ASN A 143 -0.29 -11.95 -15.57
CA ASN A 143 -0.32 -12.07 -17.04
C ASN A 143 -1.10 -10.92 -17.68
#